data_AF-A0A8I2FR09-F1
#
_entry.id   AF-A0A8I2FR09-F1
#
_cell.length_a   1.000
_cell.length_b   1.000
_cell.length_c   1.000
_cell.angle_alpha   90.00
_cell.angle_beta   90.00
_cell.angle_gamma   90.00
#
_symmetry.space_group_name_H-M   'P 1'
#
loop_
_entity.id
_entity.type
_entity.pdbx_description
1 polymer ?
#
loop_
_entity_poly.entity_id
_entity_poly.type
_entity_poly.pdbx_seq_one_letter_code
_entity_poly.pdbx_strand_id
1 'polypeptide(L)'
;MRSKFINIIQSNSGTIAKRWAKMVSNSDYTKTYRKLTREELIKLGKDVYQNLGRWLDPETSQAEIGRIYVDLGAKRYEQGYPLCEIQYVIHYHKRVLLNYIFSEGVLPDTLTLYRVTEFVMEINNFFDLAAFYVTRGFQETLYKKIIAQKGVEKERIKNIFPRGSFYYETEPDFRSFEKALEGFNLFKVK
;
A
#
# COMPACT_ATOMS: atom_id res chain seq x y z
N MET A 1 21.00 -10.68 -3.88
CA MET A 1 20.43 -11.07 -2.56
C MET A 1 19.00 -10.56 -2.39
N ARG A 2 18.69 -9.31 -2.77
CA ARG A 2 17.33 -8.78 -2.94
C ARG A 2 16.35 -9.73 -3.64
N SER A 3 16.70 -10.22 -4.83
CA SER A 3 15.90 -11.19 -5.58
C SER A 3 15.70 -12.52 -4.83
N LYS A 4 16.62 -12.90 -3.93
CA LYS A 4 16.46 -14.09 -3.08
C LYS A 4 15.36 -13.86 -2.04
N PHE A 5 15.30 -12.69 -1.39
CA PHE A 5 14.23 -12.33 -0.46
C PHE A 5 12.87 -12.34 -1.17
N ILE A 6 12.80 -11.70 -2.33
CA ILE A 6 11.60 -11.64 -3.17
C ILE A 6 11.13 -13.07 -3.54
N ASN A 7 12.03 -13.92 -4.02
CA ASN A 7 11.70 -15.30 -4.39
C ASN A 7 11.16 -16.08 -3.18
N ILE A 8 11.79 -15.98 -2.02
CA ILE A 8 11.33 -16.64 -0.79
C ILE A 8 9.91 -16.19 -0.43
N ILE A 9 9.62 -14.88 -0.51
CA ILE A 9 8.30 -14.32 -0.23
C ILE A 9 7.27 -14.81 -1.25
N GLN A 10 7.60 -14.78 -2.54
CA GLN A 10 6.69 -15.21 -3.61
C GLN A 10 6.38 -16.70 -3.52
N SER A 11 7.38 -17.55 -3.28
CA SER A 11 7.21 -19.00 -3.08
C SER A 11 6.34 -19.32 -1.85
N ASN A 12 6.40 -18.49 -0.81
CA ASN A 12 5.63 -18.66 0.42
C ASN A 12 4.36 -17.78 0.48
N SER A 13 4.01 -17.11 -0.62
CA SER A 13 2.90 -16.15 -0.70
C SER A 13 1.57 -16.73 -0.20
N GLY A 14 1.30 -18.01 -0.44
CA GLY A 14 0.11 -18.69 0.07
C GLY A 14 0.07 -18.79 1.60
N THR A 15 1.19 -19.09 2.24
CA THR A 15 1.32 -19.16 3.70
C THR A 15 1.16 -17.78 4.33
N ILE A 16 1.85 -16.77 3.76
CA ILE A 16 1.78 -15.38 4.22
C ILE A 16 0.34 -14.85 4.06
N ALA A 17 -0.31 -15.11 2.91
CA ALA A 17 -1.69 -14.71 2.64
C ALA A 17 -2.70 -15.37 3.58
N LYS A 18 -2.53 -16.65 3.95
CA LYS A 18 -3.38 -17.31 4.95
C LYS A 18 -3.32 -16.63 6.31
N ARG A 19 -2.13 -16.18 6.73
CA ARG A 19 -1.94 -15.45 8.00
C ARG A 19 -2.61 -14.08 7.95
N TRP A 20 -2.41 -13.35 6.85
CA TRP A 20 -3.07 -12.08 6.61
C TRP A 20 -4.59 -12.22 6.60
N ALA A 21 -5.15 -13.20 5.88
CA ALA A 21 -6.59 -13.43 5.80
C ALA A 21 -7.19 -13.73 7.18
N LYS A 22 -6.48 -14.49 8.02
CA LYS A 22 -6.87 -14.73 9.41
C LYS A 22 -6.92 -13.44 10.24
N MET A 23 -5.94 -12.54 10.08
CA MET A 23 -5.93 -11.26 10.79
C MET A 23 -7.08 -10.35 10.36
N VAL A 24 -7.34 -10.25 9.05
CA VAL A 24 -8.42 -9.43 8.49
C VAL A 24 -9.80 -9.96 8.89
N SER A 25 -10.03 -11.27 8.83
CA SER A 25 -11.33 -11.85 9.19
C SER A 25 -11.66 -11.72 10.67
N ASN A 26 -10.65 -11.79 11.55
CA ASN A 26 -10.85 -11.75 13.01
C ASN A 26 -10.80 -10.35 13.63
N SER A 27 -10.51 -9.31 12.85
CA SER A 27 -10.31 -7.96 13.39
C SER A 27 -11.62 -7.15 13.41
N ASP A 28 -11.85 -6.42 14.50
CA ASP A 28 -12.95 -5.47 14.62
C ASP A 28 -12.71 -4.17 13.84
N TYR A 29 -11.49 -3.95 13.35
CA TYR A 29 -11.11 -2.80 12.53
C TYR A 29 -11.31 -3.04 11.03
N THR A 30 -11.75 -4.23 10.61
CA THR A 30 -11.91 -4.62 9.20
C THR A 30 -13.23 -5.36 8.96
N LYS A 31 -14.32 -4.86 9.56
CA LYS A 31 -15.65 -5.51 9.54
C LYS A 31 -16.20 -5.68 8.13
N THR A 32 -16.03 -4.68 7.26
CA THR A 32 -16.51 -4.72 5.88
C THR A 32 -15.82 -5.83 5.07
N TYR A 33 -14.59 -6.21 5.42
CA TYR A 33 -13.88 -7.33 4.78
C TYR A 33 -14.41 -8.71 5.19
N ARG A 34 -15.21 -8.83 6.26
CA ARG A 34 -15.83 -10.11 6.66
C ARG A 34 -16.90 -10.61 5.68
N LYS A 35 -17.35 -9.76 4.74
CA LYS A 35 -18.24 -10.17 3.64
C LYS A 35 -17.56 -11.08 2.61
N LEU A 36 -16.23 -11.10 2.60
CA LEU A 36 -15.44 -11.94 1.72
C LEU A 36 -15.23 -13.32 2.35
N THR A 37 -15.28 -14.35 1.52
CA THR A 37 -14.89 -15.71 1.90
C THR A 37 -13.41 -15.75 2.25
N ARG A 38 -13.00 -16.80 2.98
CA ARG A 38 -11.60 -17.02 3.32
C ARG A 38 -10.73 -17.15 2.08
N GLU A 39 -11.24 -17.81 1.04
CA GLU A 39 -10.56 -18.06 -0.23
C GLU A 39 -10.35 -16.75 -1.00
N GLU A 40 -11.35 -15.87 -1.03
CA GLU A 40 -11.24 -14.52 -1.63
C GLU A 40 -10.22 -13.67 -0.89
N LEU A 41 -10.22 -13.70 0.44
CA LEU A 41 -9.19 -13.02 1.24
C LEU A 41 -7.81 -13.59 0.93
N ILE A 42 -7.63 -14.91 0.93
CA ILE A 42 -6.33 -15.51 0.60
C ILE A 42 -5.87 -15.10 -0.79
N LYS A 43 -6.76 -15.06 -1.78
CA LYS A 43 -6.43 -14.61 -3.14
C LYS A 43 -5.96 -13.15 -3.14
N LEU A 44 -6.72 -12.24 -2.53
CA LEU A 44 -6.33 -10.83 -2.38
C LEU A 44 -4.97 -10.69 -1.69
N GLY A 45 -4.77 -11.44 -0.60
CA GLY A 45 -3.52 -11.52 0.14
C GLY A 45 -2.34 -11.90 -0.75
N LYS A 46 -2.53 -12.99 -1.51
CA LYS A 46 -1.52 -13.61 -2.35
C LYS A 46 -1.12 -12.71 -3.52
N ASP A 47 -2.08 -12.02 -4.15
CA ASP A 47 -1.82 -11.11 -5.26
C ASP A 47 -0.83 -10.01 -4.87
N VAL A 48 -0.92 -9.47 -3.64
CA VAL A 48 0.03 -8.46 -3.13
C VAL A 48 1.45 -9.04 -3.04
N TYR A 49 1.61 -10.23 -2.46
CA TYR A 49 2.93 -10.84 -2.27
C TYR A 49 3.55 -11.38 -3.56
N GLN A 50 2.73 -11.84 -4.52
CA GLN A 50 3.21 -12.29 -5.82
C GLN A 50 3.73 -11.12 -6.67
N ASN A 51 3.11 -9.94 -6.56
CA ASN A 51 3.53 -8.77 -7.31
C ASN A 51 4.69 -7.98 -6.66
N LEU A 52 5.16 -8.39 -5.47
CA LEU A 52 6.21 -7.67 -4.74
C LEU A 52 7.50 -7.48 -5.58
N GLY A 53 7.87 -8.46 -6.39
CA GLY A 53 9.04 -8.36 -7.28
C GLY A 53 8.93 -7.22 -8.29
N ARG A 54 7.75 -7.02 -8.88
CA ARG A 54 7.46 -5.90 -9.77
C ARG A 54 7.50 -4.58 -9.02
N TRP A 55 6.87 -4.51 -7.85
CA TRP A 55 6.80 -3.27 -7.07
C TRP A 55 8.16 -2.77 -6.59
N LEU A 56 9.05 -3.71 -6.28
CA LEU A 56 10.39 -3.40 -5.84
C LEU A 56 11.33 -3.27 -7.04
N ASP A 57 10.94 -3.54 -8.27
CA ASP A 57 11.83 -3.37 -9.42
C ASP A 57 12.30 -1.91 -9.52
N PRO A 58 13.63 -1.61 -9.54
CA PRO A 58 14.11 -0.24 -9.70
C PRO A 58 13.65 0.43 -11.01
N GLU A 59 13.27 -0.36 -12.00
CA GLU A 59 12.72 0.12 -13.27
C GLU A 59 11.23 0.50 -13.16
N THR A 60 10.53 0.06 -12.11
CA THR A 60 9.13 0.42 -11.90
C THR A 60 9.03 1.85 -11.38
N SER A 61 8.50 2.75 -12.20
CA SER A 61 8.35 4.15 -11.83
C SER A 61 7.32 4.37 -10.71
N GLN A 62 7.59 5.33 -9.83
CA GLN A 62 6.62 5.72 -8.78
C GLN A 62 5.29 6.22 -9.36
N ALA A 63 5.29 6.79 -10.57
CA ALA A 63 4.07 7.19 -11.27
C ALA A 63 3.21 5.98 -11.68
N GLU A 64 3.82 4.86 -12.05
CA GLU A 64 3.11 3.61 -12.32
C GLU A 64 2.49 3.04 -11.04
N ILE A 65 3.28 2.98 -9.97
CA ILE A 65 2.80 2.53 -8.64
C ILE A 65 1.65 3.42 -8.16
N GLY A 66 1.81 4.73 -8.28
CA GLY A 66 0.81 5.72 -7.90
C GLY A 66 -0.53 5.50 -8.59
N ARG A 67 -0.54 5.34 -9.92
CA ARG A 67 -1.78 5.07 -10.68
C ARG A 67 -2.50 3.83 -10.18
N ILE A 68 -1.77 2.72 -10.00
CA ILE A 68 -2.39 1.45 -9.59
C ILE A 68 -3.05 1.56 -8.21
N TYR A 69 -2.38 2.22 -7.26
CA TYR A 69 -2.94 2.36 -5.90
C TYR A 69 -4.02 3.43 -5.79
N VAL A 70 -3.99 4.48 -6.63
CA VAL A 70 -5.09 5.44 -6.78
C VAL A 70 -6.34 4.74 -7.30
N ASP A 71 -6.21 3.93 -8.36
CA ASP A 71 -7.32 3.15 -8.91
C ASP A 71 -7.88 2.16 -7.89
N LEU A 72 -7.01 1.54 -7.08
CA LEU A 72 -7.45 0.70 -5.97
C LEU A 72 -8.28 1.50 -4.95
N GLY A 73 -7.82 2.70 -4.56
CA GLY A 73 -8.55 3.57 -3.63
C GLY A 73 -9.93 3.96 -4.16
N ALA A 74 -9.99 4.38 -5.42
CA ALA A 74 -11.24 4.70 -6.12
C ALA A 74 -12.20 3.52 -6.13
N LYS A 75 -11.72 2.34 -6.54
CA LYS A 75 -12.50 1.10 -6.57
C LYS A 75 -13.03 0.71 -5.20
N ARG A 76 -12.23 0.85 -4.14
CA ARG A 76 -12.66 0.50 -2.77
C ARG A 76 -13.75 1.43 -2.25
N TYR A 77 -13.68 2.72 -2.58
CA TYR A 77 -14.76 3.66 -2.28
C TYR A 77 -16.06 3.26 -2.99
N GLU A 78 -16.00 2.92 -4.28
CA GLU A 78 -17.17 2.48 -5.05
C GLU A 78 -17.79 1.19 -4.49
N GLN A 79 -16.96 0.28 -3.99
CA GLN A 79 -17.38 -0.96 -3.33
C GLN A 79 -17.88 -0.76 -1.88
N GLY A 80 -17.90 0.47 -1.37
CA GLY A 80 -18.41 0.81 -0.04
C GLY A 80 -17.50 0.39 1.11
N TYR A 81 -16.19 0.25 0.90
CA TYR A 81 -15.25 0.01 2.00
C TYR A 81 -14.92 1.32 2.73
N PRO A 82 -14.90 1.36 4.06
CA PRO A 82 -14.43 2.54 4.79
C PRO A 82 -12.92 2.73 4.61
N LEU A 83 -12.47 3.97 4.44
CA LEU A 83 -11.05 4.29 4.26
C LEU A 83 -10.18 3.75 5.41
N CYS A 84 -10.65 3.88 6.65
CA CYS A 84 -9.93 3.38 7.83
C CYS A 84 -9.69 1.87 7.78
N GLU A 85 -10.67 1.08 7.32
CA GLU A 85 -10.49 -0.38 7.18
C GLU A 85 -9.44 -0.69 6.10
N ILE A 86 -9.46 0.03 4.97
CA ILE A 86 -8.48 -0.16 3.90
C ILE A 86 -7.06 0.09 4.41
N GLN A 87 -6.86 1.18 5.14
CA GLN A 87 -5.56 1.50 5.75
C GLN A 87 -5.11 0.42 6.74
N TYR A 88 -6.05 -0.10 7.55
CA TYR A 88 -5.75 -1.17 8.51
C TYR A 88 -5.37 -2.49 7.82
N VAL A 89 -6.02 -2.81 6.71
CA VAL A 89 -5.70 -3.99 5.88
C VAL A 89 -4.30 -3.88 5.25
N ILE A 90 -3.91 -2.68 4.79
CA ILE A 90 -2.54 -2.41 4.30
C ILE A 90 -1.52 -2.57 5.44
N HIS A 91 -1.82 -2.03 6.62
CA HIS A 91 -0.99 -2.23 7.82
C HIS A 91 -0.80 -3.72 8.14
N TYR A 92 -1.86 -4.53 8.06
CA TYR A 92 -1.75 -5.99 8.27
C TYR A 92 -0.90 -6.68 7.22
N HIS A 93 -0.95 -6.28 5.96
CA HIS A 93 -0.03 -6.83 4.95
C HIS A 93 1.42 -6.62 5.34
N LYS A 94 1.78 -5.37 5.67
CA LYS A 94 3.12 -4.95 6.12
C LYS A 94 3.55 -5.78 7.34
N ARG A 95 2.72 -5.83 8.37
CA ARG A 95 3.00 -6.55 9.62
C ARG A 95 3.24 -8.05 9.40
N VAL A 96 2.36 -8.72 8.64
CA VAL A 96 2.50 -10.17 8.38
C VAL A 96 3.76 -10.46 7.58
N LEU A 97 4.08 -9.62 6.59
CA LEU A 97 5.28 -9.78 5.78
C LEU A 97 6.56 -9.59 6.59
N LEU A 98 6.64 -8.51 7.38
CA LEU A 98 7.81 -8.26 8.23
C LEU A 98 7.99 -9.37 9.26
N ASN A 99 6.91 -9.81 9.91
CA ASN A 99 6.97 -10.96 10.81
C ASN A 99 7.54 -12.19 10.12
N TYR A 100 7.08 -12.51 8.91
CA TYR A 100 7.60 -13.64 8.14
C TYR A 100 9.10 -13.51 7.83
N ILE A 101 9.56 -12.32 7.42
CA ILE A 101 10.97 -12.05 7.14
C ILE A 101 11.84 -12.29 8.38
N PHE A 102 11.41 -11.79 9.54
CA PHE A 102 12.18 -11.88 10.78
C PHE A 102 12.06 -13.22 11.52
N SER A 103 10.93 -13.93 11.42
CA SER A 103 10.69 -15.14 12.22
C SER A 103 10.96 -16.45 11.49
N GLU A 104 10.86 -16.49 10.15
CA GLU A 104 10.81 -17.75 9.40
C GLU A 104 11.61 -17.75 8.10
N GLY A 105 12.10 -16.59 7.66
CA GLY A 105 12.39 -16.43 6.25
C GLY A 105 13.87 -16.39 5.86
N VAL A 106 14.74 -15.66 6.58
CA VAL A 106 15.87 -15.10 5.81
C VAL A 106 17.18 -14.67 6.49
N LEU A 107 17.37 -14.89 7.79
CA LEU A 107 18.60 -14.44 8.48
C LEU A 107 19.47 -15.63 8.96
N PRO A 108 20.46 -16.10 8.17
CA PRO A 108 21.42 -17.11 8.61
C PRO A 108 22.66 -16.54 9.34
N ASP A 109 23.02 -15.26 9.15
CA ASP A 109 24.23 -14.64 9.73
C ASP A 109 24.14 -13.10 9.89
N THR A 110 25.14 -12.49 10.53
CA THR A 110 25.23 -11.05 10.82
C THR A 110 25.45 -10.17 9.58
N LEU A 111 26.10 -10.66 8.52
CA LEU A 111 26.24 -9.96 7.25
C LEU A 111 24.89 -9.85 6.52
N THR A 112 23.98 -10.78 6.78
CA THR A 112 22.61 -10.76 6.26
C THR A 112 21.74 -9.69 6.95
N LEU A 113 22.11 -9.23 8.16
CA LEU A 113 21.31 -8.25 8.91
C LEU A 113 21.22 -6.89 8.20
N TYR A 114 22.35 -6.31 7.78
CA TYR A 114 22.37 -5.01 7.10
C TYR A 114 21.50 -5.03 5.82
N ARG A 115 21.61 -6.10 5.03
CA ARG A 115 20.86 -6.27 3.78
C ARG A 115 19.37 -6.53 4.00
N VAL A 116 19.02 -7.23 5.09
CA VAL A 116 17.63 -7.38 5.51
C VAL A 116 17.05 -6.04 5.93
N THR A 117 17.82 -5.20 6.63
CA THR A 117 17.39 -3.86 7.01
C THR A 117 17.08 -3.00 5.79
N GLU A 118 17.97 -2.96 4.79
CA GLU A 118 17.72 -2.24 3.52
C GLU A 118 16.43 -2.74 2.84
N PHE A 119 16.26 -4.06 2.74
CA PHE A 119 15.06 -4.65 2.15
C PHE A 119 13.78 -4.33 2.93
N VAL A 120 13.85 -4.32 4.26
CA VAL A 120 12.73 -3.92 5.13
C VAL A 120 12.38 -2.44 4.95
N MET A 121 13.37 -1.56 4.75
CA MET A 121 13.12 -0.16 4.45
C MET A 121 12.40 0.02 3.11
N GLU A 122 12.78 -0.73 2.07
CA GLU A 122 12.09 -0.73 0.78
C GLU A 122 10.63 -1.19 0.92
N ILE A 123 10.38 -2.26 1.68
CA ILE A 123 9.03 -2.74 1.99
C ILE A 123 8.22 -1.67 2.73
N ASN A 124 8.82 -1.00 3.71
CA ASN A 124 8.16 0.05 4.47
C ASN A 124 7.73 1.19 3.54
N ASN A 125 8.67 1.70 2.75
CA ASN A 125 8.39 2.77 1.79
C ASN A 125 7.29 2.37 0.80
N PHE A 126 7.32 1.15 0.29
CA PHE A 126 6.27 0.63 -0.60
C PHE A 126 4.88 0.67 0.04
N PHE A 127 4.71 0.11 1.24
CA PHE A 127 3.40 0.08 1.89
C PHE A 127 2.91 1.48 2.30
N ASP A 128 3.83 2.37 2.67
CA ASP A 128 3.49 3.74 3.06
C ASP A 128 3.07 4.56 1.84
N LEU A 129 3.72 4.39 0.68
CA LEU A 129 3.29 4.97 -0.59
C LEU A 129 1.96 4.38 -1.09
N ALA A 130 1.77 3.07 -0.98
CA ALA A 130 0.50 2.43 -1.33
C ALA A 130 -0.66 3.00 -0.49
N ALA A 131 -0.47 3.16 0.83
CA ALA A 131 -1.43 3.77 1.74
C ALA A 131 -1.76 5.22 1.34
N PHE A 132 -0.74 6.01 1.00
CA PHE A 132 -0.88 7.39 0.53
C PHE A 132 -1.70 7.49 -0.76
N TYR A 133 -1.33 6.72 -1.80
CA TYR A 133 -2.01 6.76 -3.09
C TYR A 133 -3.44 6.20 -3.05
N VAL A 134 -3.67 5.14 -2.27
CA VAL A 134 -5.04 4.65 -1.98
C VAL A 134 -5.89 5.73 -1.34
N THR A 135 -5.34 6.49 -0.40
CA THR A 135 -6.06 7.59 0.25
C THR A 135 -6.46 8.67 -0.75
N ARG A 136 -5.52 9.10 -1.62
CA ARG A 136 -5.82 10.13 -2.64
C ARG A 136 -6.87 9.67 -3.63
N GLY A 137 -6.78 8.43 -4.12
CA GLY A 137 -7.79 7.87 -5.03
C GLY A 137 -9.17 7.75 -4.39
N PHE A 138 -9.21 7.33 -3.12
CA PHE A 138 -10.45 7.29 -2.34
C PHE A 138 -11.07 8.68 -2.18
N GLN A 139 -10.27 9.66 -1.73
CA GLN A 139 -10.71 11.04 -1.51
C GLN A 139 -11.18 11.70 -2.81
N GLU A 140 -10.50 11.45 -3.92
CA GLU A 140 -10.87 11.99 -5.22
C GLU A 140 -12.22 11.45 -5.70
N THR A 141 -12.46 10.14 -5.58
CA THR A 141 -13.76 9.56 -5.95
C THR A 141 -14.87 10.00 -5.00
N LEU A 142 -14.57 10.15 -3.70
CA LEU A 142 -15.49 10.75 -2.72
C LEU A 142 -15.89 12.17 -3.14
N TYR A 143 -14.91 13.03 -3.43
CA TYR A 143 -15.13 14.39 -3.90
C TYR A 143 -16.00 14.42 -5.17
N LYS A 144 -15.66 13.61 -6.18
CA LYS A 144 -16.43 13.49 -7.43
C LYS A 144 -17.90 13.13 -7.15
N LYS A 145 -18.17 12.19 -6.22
CA LYS A 145 -19.54 11.85 -5.83
C LYS A 145 -20.26 12.97 -5.08
N ILE A 146 -19.57 13.73 -4.24
CA ILE A 146 -20.17 14.88 -3.53
C ILE A 146 -20.59 15.95 -4.53
N ILE A 147 -19.71 16.38 -5.44
CA ILE A 147 -20.01 17.48 -6.39
C ILE A 147 -21.00 17.09 -7.49
N ALA A 148 -21.27 15.80 -7.67
CA ALA A 148 -22.29 15.30 -8.60
C ALA A 148 -23.71 15.34 -8.01
N GLN A 149 -23.86 15.53 -6.70
CA GLN A 149 -25.16 15.63 -6.05
C GLN A 149 -25.83 16.97 -6.37
N LYS A 150 -27.14 16.94 -6.59
CA LYS A 150 -27.94 18.15 -6.81
C LYS A 150 -27.91 19.03 -5.55
N GLY A 151 -27.75 20.34 -5.74
CA GLY A 151 -27.73 21.32 -4.64
C GLY A 151 -26.38 21.52 -3.97
N VAL A 152 -25.31 20.84 -4.41
CA VAL A 152 -23.96 21.04 -3.87
C VAL A 152 -23.26 22.21 -4.55
N GLU A 153 -22.93 23.24 -3.77
CA GLU A 153 -22.09 24.37 -4.20
C GLU A 153 -20.62 23.95 -4.28
N LYS A 154 -20.10 23.76 -5.50
CA LYS A 154 -18.72 23.28 -5.74
C LYS A 154 -17.65 24.11 -5.03
N GLU A 155 -17.83 25.43 -4.95
CA GLU A 155 -16.85 26.33 -4.34
C GLU A 155 -16.72 26.13 -2.83
N ARG A 156 -17.82 25.77 -2.14
CA ARG A 156 -17.79 25.45 -0.71
C ARG A 156 -17.06 24.13 -0.45
N ILE A 157 -17.16 23.17 -1.36
CA ILE A 157 -16.49 21.86 -1.23
C ILE A 157 -14.99 21.96 -1.49
N LYS A 158 -14.53 22.83 -2.39
CA LYS A 158 -13.09 23.06 -2.61
C LYS A 158 -12.35 23.45 -1.33
N ASN A 159 -12.98 24.24 -0.47
CA ASN A 159 -12.38 24.65 0.81
C ASN A 159 -12.31 23.52 1.86
N ILE A 160 -13.01 22.40 1.62
CA ILE A 160 -12.97 21.20 2.49
C ILE A 160 -11.80 20.29 2.10
N PHE A 161 -11.44 20.26 0.81
CA PHE A 161 -10.34 19.45 0.29
C PHE A 161 -9.16 20.37 -0.09
N PRO A 162 -8.18 20.56 0.81
CA PRO A 162 -7.03 21.43 0.54
C PRO A 162 -6.20 20.91 -0.64
N ARG A 163 -5.42 21.79 -1.26
CA ARG A 163 -4.50 21.43 -2.34
C ARG A 163 -3.59 20.27 -1.93
N GLY A 164 -3.46 19.28 -2.81
CA GLY A 164 -2.75 18.02 -2.62
C GLY A 164 -3.66 16.82 -2.30
N SER A 165 -4.97 17.04 -2.09
CA SER A 165 -5.92 15.99 -1.68
C SER A 165 -6.13 14.92 -2.75
N PHE A 166 -6.13 15.29 -4.04
CA PHE A 166 -6.44 14.38 -5.14
C PHE A 166 -5.21 14.10 -5.99
N TYR A 167 -5.14 12.90 -6.57
CA TYR A 167 -3.97 12.51 -7.37
C TYR A 167 -3.88 13.31 -8.67
N TYR A 168 -5.01 13.56 -9.33
CA TYR A 168 -5.08 14.25 -10.62
C TYR A 168 -5.32 15.78 -10.51
N GLU A 169 -5.02 16.41 -9.37
CA GLU A 169 -5.20 17.86 -9.16
C GLU A 169 -4.28 18.74 -10.04
N THR A 170 -3.08 18.25 -10.30
CA THR A 170 -2.04 18.81 -11.19
C THR A 170 -1.16 17.63 -11.61
N GLU A 171 -0.62 17.59 -12.84
CA GLU A 171 0.42 16.59 -13.19
C GLU A 171 1.43 16.54 -12.05
N PRO A 172 1.60 15.39 -11.36
CA PRO A 172 2.49 15.37 -10.22
C PRO A 172 3.89 15.67 -10.74
N ASP A 173 4.52 16.73 -10.23
CA ASP A 173 5.96 16.89 -10.40
C ASP A 173 6.64 15.85 -9.52
N PHE A 174 6.73 14.62 -10.05
CA PHE A 174 7.31 13.48 -9.34
C PHE A 174 8.77 13.74 -8.94
N ARG A 175 9.49 14.63 -9.64
CA ARG A 175 10.89 14.97 -9.33
C ARG A 175 11.03 15.73 -8.02
N SER A 176 10.10 16.63 -7.69
CA SER A 176 10.15 17.36 -6.41
C SER A 176 9.77 16.48 -5.22
N PHE A 177 8.85 15.53 -5.42
CA PHE A 177 8.49 14.54 -4.41
C PHE A 177 9.61 13.50 -4.18
N GLU A 178 10.25 13.00 -5.23
CA GLU A 178 11.43 12.12 -5.12
C GLU A 178 12.56 12.82 -4.36
N LYS A 179 12.85 14.08 -4.67
CA LYS A 179 13.85 14.87 -3.96
C LYS A 179 13.51 15.08 -2.48
N ALA A 180 12.21 15.21 -2.15
CA ALA A 180 11.75 15.28 -0.76
C ALA A 180 11.95 13.95 -0.04
N LEU A 181 11.61 12.81 -0.66
CA LEU A 181 11.79 11.47 -0.10
C LEU A 181 13.26 11.06 0.00
N GLU A 182 14.11 11.45 -0.94
CA GLU A 182 15.57 11.33 -0.84
C GLU A 182 16.13 12.09 0.37
N GLY A 183 15.47 13.19 0.78
CA GLY A 183 15.79 13.95 1.99
C GLY A 183 15.38 13.24 3.29
N PHE A 184 14.38 12.35 3.24
CA PHE A 184 13.96 11.50 4.36
C PHE A 184 14.73 10.17 4.45
N ASN A 185 15.66 9.91 3.52
CA ASN A 185 16.50 8.73 3.55
C ASN A 185 17.57 8.91 4.65
N LEU A 186 17.22 8.52 5.88
CA LEU A 186 18.00 8.68 7.13
C LEU A 186 19.39 7.98 7.11
N PHE A 187 19.74 7.28 6.03
CA PHE A 187 21.00 6.55 5.87
C PHE A 187 21.82 7.00 4.64
N LYS A 188 21.74 8.28 4.23
CA LYS A 188 22.86 8.86 3.47
C LYS A 188 24.11 8.88 4.36
N VAL A 189 24.80 7.74 4.43
CA VAL A 189 26.22 7.70 4.81
C VAL A 189 26.92 8.57 3.78
N LYS A 190 27.53 9.66 4.25
CA LYS A 190 28.40 10.52 3.45
C LYS A 190 29.57 9.72 2.88
#